data_AF-A0A2A2D618-F1
#
_entry.id   AF-A0A2A2D618-F1
#
_cell.length_a   1.000
_cell.length_b   1.000
_cell.length_c   1.000
_cell.angle_alpha   90.00
_cell.angle_beta   90.00
_cell.angle_gamma   90.00
#
_symmetry.space_group_name_H-M   'P 1'
#
loop_
_entity.id
_entity.type
_entity.pdbx_description
1 polymer ?
#
loop_
_entity_poly.entity_id
_entity_poly.type
_entity_poly.pdbx_seq_one_letter_code
_entity_poly.pdbx_strand_id
1 'polypeptide(L)' 'MADDLFLRYMRAFQTSTEHVDGCAACQAYEPCQVGKPLHERFARLQDAYVQRRARQNRR' A
#
# COMPACT_ATOMS: atom_id res chain seq x y z
N MET A 1 17.65 6.49 -10.47
CA MET A 1 17.39 5.16 -9.87
C MET A 1 16.04 5.24 -9.19
N ALA A 2 15.05 4.47 -9.64
CA ALA A 2 13.76 4.44 -8.94
C ALA A 2 14.01 3.95 -7.52
N ASP A 3 13.41 4.63 -6.55
CA ASP A 3 13.63 4.33 -5.15
C ASP A 3 13.07 2.93 -4.84
N ASP A 4 13.88 2.02 -4.31
CA ASP A 4 13.44 0.66 -3.95
C ASP A 4 12.19 0.67 -3.05
N LEU A 5 12.05 1.68 -2.20
CA LEU A 5 10.86 1.87 -1.38
C LEU A 5 9.64 2.26 -2.20
N PHE A 6 9.80 3.12 -3.21
CA PHE A 6 8.74 3.49 -4.14
C PHE A 6 8.27 2.28 -4.97
N LEU A 7 9.19 1.46 -5.48
CA LEU A 7 8.83 0.24 -6.22
C LEU A 7 8.08 -0.77 -5.33
N ARG A 8 8.52 -0.95 -4.08
CA ARG A 8 7.84 -1.81 -3.10
C ARG A 8 6.45 -1.26 -2.75
N TYR A 9 6.34 0.05 -2.55
CA TYR A 9 5.07 0.75 -2.33
C TYR A 9 4.10 0.54 -3.50
N MET A 10 4.53 0.78 -4.74
CA MET A 10 3.70 0.61 -5.93
C MET A 10 3.25 -0.84 -6.13
N ARG A 11 4.11 -1.82 -5.83
CA ARG A 11 3.74 -3.24 -5.90
C ARG A 11 2.69 -3.61 -4.85
N ALA A 12 2.83 -3.12 -3.62
CA ALA A 12 1.82 -3.34 -2.58
C ALA A 12 0.49 -2.67 -2.90
N PHE A 13 0.52 -1.48 -3.50
CA PHE A 13 -0.68 -0.81 -4.02
C PHE A 13 -1.37 -1.66 -5.09
N GLN A 14 -0.63 -2.11 -6.10
CA GLN A 14 -1.17 -2.96 -7.17
C GLN A 14 -1.83 -4.22 -6.61
N THR A 15 -1.16 -4.96 -5.73
CA THR A 15 -1.74 -6.16 -5.10
C THR A 15 -2.99 -5.85 -4.27
N SER A 16 -3.02 -4.71 -3.56
CA SER A 16 -4.22 -4.30 -2.82
C SER A 16 -5.38 -3.96 -3.75
N THR A 17 -5.12 -3.26 -4.86
CA THR A 17 -6.14 -2.91 -5.86
C THR A 17 -6.68 -4.14 -6.57
N GLU A 18 -5.81 -5.07 -7.00
CA GLU A 18 -6.21 -6.35 -7.59
C GLU A 18 -7.09 -7.16 -6.63
N HIS A 19 -6.78 -7.15 -5.33
CA HIS A 19 -7.60 -7.83 -4.34
C HIS A 19 -8.98 -7.17 -4.19
N VAL A 20 -9.05 -5.84 -4.12
CA VAL A 20 -10.32 -5.11 -4.00
C VAL A 20 -11.19 -5.33 -5.25
N ASP A 21 -10.59 -5.40 -6.44
CA ASP A 21 -11.31 -5.68 -7.69
C ASP A 21 -11.94 -7.09 -7.70
N GLY A 22 -11.24 -8.09 -7.15
CA GLY A 22 -11.72 -9.47 -7.07
C GLY A 22 -12.50 -9.86 -5.81
N CYS A 23 -12.61 -8.97 -4.81
CA CYS A 23 -13.17 -9.31 -3.50
C CYS A 23 -14.43 -8.53 -3.18
N ALA A 24 -15.59 -9.20 -3.27
CA ALA A 24 -16.90 -8.63 -2.94
C ALA A 24 -16.96 -8.09 -1.49
N ALA A 25 -16.33 -8.76 -0.53
CA ALA A 25 -16.27 -8.28 0.85
C ALA A 25 -15.52 -6.94 0.95
N CYS A 26 -14.37 -6.80 0.28
CA CYS A 26 -13.65 -5.52 0.24
C CYS A 26 -14.43 -4.43 -0.49
N GLN A 27 -15.18 -4.77 -1.54
CA GLN A 27 -16.06 -3.83 -2.25
C GLN A 27 -17.25 -3.37 -1.40
N ALA A 28 -17.78 -4.28 -0.58
CA ALA A 28 -18.87 -4.02 0.35
C ALA A 28 -18.40 -3.37 1.67
N TYR A 29 -17.11 -3.02 1.79
CA TYR A 29 -16.50 -2.51 3.02
C TYR A 29 -16.63 -3.48 4.22
N GLU A 30 -16.78 -4.77 3.94
CA GLU A 30 -16.86 -5.83 4.94
C GLU A 30 -15.45 -6.29 5.37
N PRO A 31 -15.32 -6.84 6.61
CA PRO A 31 -14.05 -7.34 7.09
C PRO A 31 -13.55 -8.53 6.25
N CYS A 32 -12.52 -8.28 5.45
CA CYS A 32 -11.83 -9.31 4.69
C CYS A 32 -10.56 -9.78 5.40
N GLN A 33 -10.50 -11.07 5.77
CA GLN A 33 -9.30 -11.66 6.41
C GLN A 33 -8.07 -11.61 5.51
N VAL A 34 -8.25 -11.62 4.19
CA VAL A 34 -7.17 -11.55 3.18
C VAL A 34 -6.80 -10.09 2.88
N GLY A 35 -7.79 -9.21 2.79
CA GLY A 35 -7.58 -7.78 2.50
C GLY A 35 -6.88 -7.05 3.64
N LYS A 36 -7.15 -7.44 4.90
CA LYS A 36 -6.55 -6.81 6.09
C LYS A 36 -5.01 -6.80 6.07
N PRO A 37 -4.29 -7.95 5.92
CA PRO A 37 -2.83 -7.95 5.85
C PRO A 37 -2.28 -7.24 4.61
N LEU A 38 -3.01 -7.24 3.48
CA LEU A 38 -2.62 -6.48 2.27
C LEU A 38 -2.66 -4.97 2.54
N HIS A 39 -3.73 -4.51 3.18
CA HIS A 39 -3.92 -3.11 3.51
C HIS A 39 -2.90 -2.63 4.56
N GLU A 40 -2.62 -3.43 5.60
CA GLU A 40 -1.59 -3.12 6.59
C GLU A 40 -0.20 -2.99 5.95
N ARG A 41 0.13 -3.88 5.02
CA ARG A 41 1.41 -3.83 4.30
C ARG A 41 1.52 -2.59 3.42
N PHE A 42 0.45 -2.25 2.69
CA PHE A 42 0.36 -1.02 1.90
C PHE A 42 0.52 0.22 2.78
N ALA A 43 -0.22 0.31 3.89
CA ALA A 43 -0.18 1.45 4.80
C ALA A 43 1.23 1.68 5.38
N ARG A 44 1.93 0.61 5.79
CA ARG A 44 3.32 0.72 6.26
C ARG A 44 4.28 1.25 5.20
N LEU A 45 4.12 0.82 3.94
CA LEU A 45 4.99 1.27 2.85
C LEU A 45 4.68 2.71 2.43
N GLN A 46 3.40 3.09 2.42
CA GLN A 46 2.98 4.47 2.20
C GLN A 46 3.58 5.39 3.27
N ASP A 47 3.46 5.02 4.54
CA ASP A 47 3.99 5.81 5.65
C ASP A 47 5.51 5.97 5.54
N ALA A 48 6.24 4.87 5.30
CA ALA A 48 7.68 4.91 5.09
C ALA A 48 8.08 5.81 3.91
N TYR A 49 7.34 5.75 2.80
CA TYR A 49 7.59 6.59 1.62
C TYR A 49 7.34 8.07 1.91
N VAL A 50 6.22 8.39 2.59
CA VAL A 50 5.87 9.76 2.99
C VAL A 50 6.93 10.33 3.94
N GLN A 51 7.34 9.57 4.96
CA GLN A 51 8.42 9.97 5.86
C GLN A 51 9.73 10.21 5.11
N ARG A 52 10.07 9.34 4.14
CA ARG A 52 11.26 9.50 3.31
C ARG A 52 11.18 10.77 2.45
N ARG A 53 10.04 11.05 1.83
CA ARG A 53 9.83 12.30 1.05
C ARG A 53 9.95 13.53 1.94
N ALA A 54 9.36 13.52 3.13
CA ALA A 54 9.45 14.63 4.08
C ALA A 54 10.90 14.91 4.49
N ARG A 55 11.72 13.88 4.69
CA ARG A 55 13.17 14.04 4.98
C ARG A 55 13.95 14.58 3.80
N GLN A 56 13.64 14.15 2.57
CA GLN A 56 14.28 14.64 1.36
C GLN A 56 13.94 16.10 1.06
N ASN A 57 12.69 16.51 1.31
CA ASN A 57 12.22 17.87 1.06
C ASN A 57 12.68 18.89 2.13
N ARG A 58 13.34 18.43 3.20
CA ARG A 58 13.94 19.26 4.26
C ARG A 58 15.46 19.47 4.07
N ARG A 59 16.04 18.90 3.01
CA ARG A 59 17.43 19.13 2.60
C ARG A 59 17.47 20.12 1.46
#